data_AF-A0A9N7YIT5-F1
#
_entry.id   AF-A0A9N7YIT5-F1
#
_cell.length_a   1.000
_cell.length_b   1.000
_cell.length_c   1.000
_cell.angle_alpha   90.00
_cell.angle_beta   90.00
_cell.angle_gamma   90.00
#
_symmetry.space_group_name_H-M   'P 1'
#
loop_
_entity.id
_entity.type
_entity.pdbx_description
1 polymer ?
#
loop_
_entity_poly.entity_id
_entity_poly.type
_entity_poly.pdbx_seq_one_letter_code
_entity_poly.pdbx_strand_id
1 'polypeptide(L)'
;MPPKNKGSAKKPAKPRTPTLIDGLTKEELSKEQMEEHIVGLREELDREREERNYFQLERDTIQNFSENTKRALQEMKAEMNNLDKDIEEDERCHQVEIKVFNQKMKHLLCEHQNTISELRANAVVSTEMQQKEQDTLEFELHKRMKAIKVQMEEINDENLVKDLELKHAEEMTEVKDKLEKQLRETEAVYEGKTTFLLQELENMRKNGISEKEDHWNSHIDVLVSDHNKALREASELVKDLQQALEGSDSFKTQMKEMKTKQKQEEKDLILVLRDNKRLAEQLSKAEEEIAEKKKKMKHSAMKKEDTKEKIVEKKMNDLKQDYETLKETFNKLQLERDELYERHSQSVQKAQHKADLKNMQLETKLKALTDNLEKTNAQLHSVLTSSNMDQTGLREVINNIQENLDSDNNTIKILQYKKHQISKAREDLLLYYKAKLRALGVPVEELHVEPFESSRAGKIQGRVLDIGFAQK
;
A
#
# COMPACT_ATOMS: atom_id res chain seq x y z
N MET A 1 64.81 -53.87 -94.42
CA MET A 1 65.79 -54.15 -95.50
C MET A 1 66.11 -55.64 -95.51
N PRO A 2 65.88 -56.37 -96.60
CA PRO A 2 66.26 -57.78 -96.74
C PRO A 2 67.63 -57.91 -97.44
N PRO A 3 68.48 -58.90 -97.12
CA PRO A 3 69.51 -59.36 -98.04
C PRO A 3 68.99 -60.62 -98.77
N LYS A 4 68.53 -60.50 -100.01
CA LYS A 4 69.27 -60.75 -101.27
C LYS A 4 70.09 -62.05 -101.31
N ASN A 5 69.54 -62.98 -102.10
CA ASN A 5 70.17 -64.14 -102.73
C ASN A 5 71.63 -63.88 -103.18
N LYS A 6 72.51 -64.84 -102.86
CA LYS A 6 73.63 -65.29 -103.70
C LYS A 6 73.44 -66.80 -103.80
N GLY A 7 73.31 -67.39 -104.97
CA GLY A 7 74.28 -67.34 -106.04
C GLY A 7 74.60 -68.80 -106.34
N SER A 8 74.04 -69.28 -107.43
CA SER A 8 74.25 -70.62 -108.00
C SER A 8 75.74 -70.96 -108.11
N ALA A 9 76.14 -72.05 -107.45
CA ALA A 9 77.37 -72.76 -107.77
C ALA A 9 76.99 -74.18 -108.22
N LYS A 10 76.92 -74.37 -109.55
CA LYS A 10 76.98 -75.69 -110.19
C LYS A 10 78.28 -76.38 -109.73
N LYS A 11 78.17 -77.42 -108.92
CA LYS A 11 79.25 -78.39 -108.71
C LYS A 11 79.16 -79.47 -109.81
N PRO A 12 80.29 -79.93 -110.35
CA PRO A 12 80.33 -80.92 -111.43
C PRO A 12 79.77 -82.26 -110.96
N ALA A 13 79.09 -82.95 -111.87
CA ALA A 13 78.64 -84.32 -111.69
C ALA A 13 79.86 -85.21 -111.37
N LYS A 14 79.95 -85.68 -110.13
CA LYS A 14 80.84 -86.79 -109.78
C LYS A 14 80.42 -88.02 -110.59
N PRO A 15 81.36 -88.82 -111.12
CA PRO A 15 81.03 -90.08 -111.76
C PRO A 15 80.20 -90.91 -110.78
N ARG A 16 79.07 -91.46 -111.26
CA ARG A 16 78.33 -92.50 -110.54
C ARG A 16 79.30 -93.66 -110.33
N THR A 17 79.91 -93.74 -109.15
CA THR A 17 80.42 -95.00 -108.61
C THR A 17 79.28 -96.02 -108.69
N PRO A 18 79.54 -97.27 -109.09
CA PRO A 18 78.51 -98.30 -109.04
C PRO A 18 77.91 -98.30 -107.65
N THR A 19 76.59 -98.19 -107.55
CA THR A 19 75.90 -98.41 -106.29
C THR A 19 76.11 -99.88 -105.96
N LEU A 20 77.18 -100.16 -105.20
CA LEU A 20 77.47 -101.46 -104.64
C LEU A 20 76.34 -101.78 -103.69
N ILE A 21 75.60 -102.83 -104.04
CA ILE A 21 74.56 -103.40 -103.19
C ILE A 21 75.24 -104.54 -102.46
N ASP A 22 75.51 -104.34 -101.18
CA ASP A 22 76.17 -105.33 -100.31
C ASP A 22 77.46 -105.96 -100.91
N GLY A 23 78.29 -105.13 -101.54
CA GLY A 23 79.57 -105.55 -102.12
C GLY A 23 79.51 -106.23 -103.50
N LEU A 24 78.34 -106.38 -104.12
CA LEU A 24 78.16 -107.03 -105.44
C LEU A 24 77.68 -106.07 -106.54
N THR A 25 78.02 -106.41 -107.79
CA THR A 25 77.63 -105.64 -108.98
C THR A 25 76.25 -106.08 -109.50
N LYS A 26 75.53 -105.16 -110.18
CA LYS A 26 74.14 -105.36 -110.67
C LYS A 26 73.92 -106.58 -111.56
N GLU A 27 75.00 -107.15 -112.09
CA GLU A 27 75.01 -108.21 -113.11
C GLU A 27 75.24 -109.61 -112.49
N GLU A 28 75.53 -109.70 -111.18
CA GLU A 28 75.82 -110.96 -110.46
C GLU A 28 74.75 -111.35 -109.41
N LEU A 29 73.71 -110.53 -109.22
CA LEU A 29 72.61 -110.78 -108.28
C LEU A 29 71.47 -111.55 -108.95
N SER A 30 71.05 -112.67 -108.35
CA SER A 30 69.85 -113.41 -108.77
C SER A 30 68.59 -112.53 -108.65
N LYS A 31 67.56 -112.77 -109.48
CA LYS A 31 66.30 -112.00 -109.47
C LYS A 31 65.69 -111.91 -108.06
N GLU A 32 65.73 -113.01 -107.30
CA GLU A 32 65.25 -113.07 -105.91
C GLU A 32 66.08 -112.18 -104.97
N GLN A 33 67.41 -112.14 -105.12
CA GLN A 33 68.29 -111.30 -104.30
C GLN A 33 68.09 -109.80 -104.60
N MET A 34 67.77 -109.45 -105.85
CA MET A 34 67.42 -108.07 -106.21
C MET A 34 66.04 -107.67 -105.67
N GLU A 35 65.07 -108.57 -105.65
CA GLU A 35 63.75 -108.35 -105.05
C GLU A 35 63.85 -108.20 -103.52
N GLU A 36 64.63 -109.04 -102.84
CA GLU A 36 64.92 -108.90 -101.40
C GLU A 36 65.61 -107.58 -101.07
N HIS A 37 66.60 -107.15 -101.86
CA HIS A 37 67.24 -105.85 -101.65
C HIS A 37 66.28 -104.67 -101.90
N ILE A 38 65.35 -104.78 -102.85
CA ILE A 38 64.29 -103.77 -103.05
C ILE A 38 63.34 -103.72 -101.86
N VAL A 39 62.99 -104.87 -101.28
CA VAL A 39 62.18 -104.95 -100.05
C VAL A 39 62.94 -104.33 -98.88
N GLY A 40 64.21 -104.68 -98.67
CA GLY A 40 65.05 -104.09 -97.63
C GLY A 40 65.19 -102.57 -97.76
N LEU A 41 65.39 -102.04 -98.96
CA LEU A 41 65.40 -100.59 -99.21
C LEU A 41 64.05 -99.91 -98.95
N ARG A 42 62.93 -100.60 -99.20
CA ARG A 42 61.59 -100.07 -98.91
C ARG A 42 61.33 -100.04 -97.41
N GLU A 43 61.68 -101.12 -96.71
CA GLU A 43 61.61 -101.18 -95.26
C GLU A 43 62.51 -100.13 -94.62
N GLU A 44 63.71 -99.90 -95.14
CA GLU A 44 64.61 -98.85 -94.66
C GLU A 44 64.07 -97.45 -94.96
N LEU A 45 63.48 -97.23 -96.14
CA LEU A 45 62.78 -95.98 -96.45
C LEU A 45 61.58 -95.73 -95.53
N ASP A 46 60.80 -96.76 -95.22
CA ASP A 46 59.64 -96.65 -94.34
C ASP A 46 60.06 -96.46 -92.87
N ARG A 47 61.12 -97.14 -92.40
CA ARG A 47 61.74 -96.84 -91.10
C ARG A 47 62.22 -95.39 -91.02
N GLU A 48 62.95 -94.90 -92.02
CA GLU A 48 63.41 -93.51 -92.08
C GLU A 48 62.25 -92.50 -92.13
N ARG A 49 61.10 -92.87 -92.73
CA ARG A 49 59.88 -92.04 -92.70
C ARG A 49 59.24 -92.03 -91.32
N GLU A 50 59.15 -93.18 -90.65
CA GLU A 50 58.65 -93.30 -89.29
C GLU A 50 59.53 -92.52 -88.31
N GLU A 51 60.85 -92.64 -88.41
CA GLU A 51 61.80 -91.88 -87.60
C GLU A 51 61.66 -90.37 -87.86
N ARG A 52 61.57 -89.94 -89.12
CA ARG A 52 61.31 -88.52 -89.44
C ARG A 52 60.00 -88.03 -88.82
N ASN A 53 58.93 -88.82 -88.92
CA ASN A 53 57.63 -88.48 -88.35
C ASN A 53 57.73 -88.38 -86.83
N TYR A 54 58.37 -89.35 -86.18
CA TYR A 54 58.64 -89.34 -84.75
C TYR A 54 59.42 -88.09 -84.33
N PHE A 55 60.55 -87.79 -84.98
CA PHE A 55 61.33 -86.58 -84.68
C PHE A 55 60.59 -85.28 -84.99
N GLN A 56 59.66 -85.28 -85.95
CA GLN A 56 58.79 -84.13 -86.18
C GLN A 56 57.78 -83.96 -85.04
N LEU A 57 57.14 -85.04 -84.61
CA LEU A 57 56.18 -85.03 -83.50
C LEU A 57 56.85 -84.63 -82.18
N GLU A 58 58.05 -85.16 -81.90
CA GLU A 58 58.88 -84.77 -80.76
C GLU A 58 59.26 -83.28 -80.81
N ARG A 59 59.67 -82.78 -81.98
CA ARG A 59 59.99 -81.35 -82.16
C ARG A 59 58.78 -80.46 -81.92
N ASP A 60 57.63 -80.80 -82.49
CA ASP A 60 56.39 -80.04 -82.33
C ASP A 60 55.91 -80.10 -80.87
N THR A 61 56.08 -81.25 -80.20
CA THR A 61 55.79 -81.43 -78.78
C THR A 61 56.69 -80.56 -77.91
N ILE A 62 58.01 -80.58 -78.15
CA ILE A 62 58.98 -79.72 -77.46
C ILE A 62 58.71 -78.24 -77.73
N GLN A 63 58.34 -77.88 -78.97
CA GLN A 63 57.99 -76.52 -79.33
C GLN A 63 56.73 -76.06 -78.59
N ASN A 64 55.67 -76.87 -78.57
CA ASN A 64 54.44 -76.59 -77.82
C ASN A 64 54.72 -76.43 -76.31
N PHE A 65 55.53 -77.32 -75.72
CA PHE A 65 55.95 -77.16 -74.33
C PHE A 65 56.73 -75.86 -74.12
N SER A 66 57.68 -75.54 -75.00
CA SER A 66 58.45 -74.29 -74.93
C SER A 66 57.55 -73.05 -75.02
N GLU A 67 56.59 -73.04 -75.93
CA GLU A 67 55.64 -71.94 -76.11
C GLU A 67 54.68 -71.82 -74.93
N ASN A 68 54.15 -72.93 -74.42
CA ASN A 68 53.28 -72.95 -73.25
C ASN A 68 54.02 -72.48 -72.00
N THR A 69 55.26 -72.94 -71.75
CA THR A 69 56.06 -72.45 -70.62
C THR A 69 56.42 -70.98 -70.76
N LYS A 70 56.70 -70.49 -71.98
CA LYS A 70 56.92 -69.05 -72.22
C LYS A 70 55.68 -68.22 -71.94
N ARG A 71 54.49 -68.69 -72.37
CA ARG A 71 53.21 -68.01 -72.11
C ARG A 71 52.90 -67.99 -70.62
N ALA A 72 53.01 -69.13 -69.94
CA ALA A 72 52.83 -69.22 -68.50
C ALA A 72 53.80 -68.31 -67.73
N LEU A 73 55.07 -68.23 -68.17
CA LEU A 73 56.03 -67.30 -67.56
C LEU A 73 55.65 -65.82 -67.80
N GLN A 74 55.11 -65.49 -68.98
CA GLN A 74 54.62 -64.14 -69.28
C GLN A 74 53.39 -63.78 -68.45
N GLU A 75 52.45 -64.71 -68.29
CA GLU A 75 51.26 -64.57 -67.45
C GLU A 75 51.65 -64.36 -65.99
N MET A 76 52.49 -65.23 -65.42
CA MET A 76 52.99 -65.08 -64.03
C MET A 76 53.75 -63.77 -63.83
N LYS A 77 54.54 -63.31 -64.81
CA LYS A 77 55.20 -61.99 -64.75
C LYS A 77 54.21 -60.83 -64.80
N ALA A 78 53.15 -60.95 -65.61
CA ALA A 78 52.10 -59.94 -65.67
C ALA A 78 51.30 -59.89 -64.36
N GLU A 79 50.99 -61.05 -63.77
CA GLU A 79 50.35 -61.16 -62.45
C GLU A 79 51.22 -60.56 -61.35
N MET A 80 52.52 -60.86 -61.32
CA MET A 80 53.46 -60.26 -60.36
C MET A 80 53.48 -58.73 -60.49
N ASN A 81 53.58 -58.19 -61.71
CA ASN A 81 53.56 -56.75 -61.93
C ASN A 81 52.22 -56.10 -61.55
N ASN A 82 51.11 -56.83 -61.65
CA ASN A 82 49.81 -56.32 -61.20
C ASN A 82 49.74 -56.30 -59.67
N LEU A 83 50.19 -57.36 -59.00
CA LEU A 83 50.29 -57.41 -57.54
C LEU A 83 51.20 -56.30 -57.01
N ASP A 84 52.35 -56.05 -57.64
CA ASP A 84 53.25 -54.95 -57.25
C ASP A 84 52.54 -53.58 -57.37
N LYS A 85 51.74 -53.37 -58.42
CA LYS A 85 50.94 -52.13 -58.57
C LYS A 85 49.83 -52.02 -57.54
N ASP A 86 49.17 -53.12 -57.22
CA ASP A 86 48.11 -53.16 -56.21
C ASP A 86 48.71 -52.83 -54.83
N ILE A 87 49.90 -53.37 -54.51
CA ILE A 87 50.65 -53.01 -53.29
C ILE A 87 50.99 -51.51 -53.28
N GLU A 88 51.52 -50.98 -54.39
CA GLU A 88 51.83 -49.54 -54.47
C GLU A 88 50.58 -48.66 -54.28
N GLU A 89 49.43 -49.07 -54.83
CA GLU A 89 48.19 -48.30 -54.72
C GLU A 89 47.60 -48.37 -53.30
N ASP A 90 47.66 -49.53 -52.66
CA ASP A 90 47.28 -49.70 -51.25
C ASP A 90 48.17 -48.84 -50.33
N GLU A 91 49.48 -48.79 -50.58
CA GLU A 91 50.40 -47.92 -49.85
C GLU A 91 50.05 -46.43 -50.05
N ARG A 92 49.74 -46.00 -51.29
CA ARG A 92 49.29 -44.62 -51.57
C ARG A 92 47.98 -44.32 -50.85
N CYS A 93 47.01 -45.22 -50.90
CA CYS A 93 45.73 -45.07 -50.21
C CYS A 93 45.94 -44.93 -48.71
N HIS A 94 46.74 -45.81 -48.11
CA HIS A 94 47.03 -45.76 -46.68
C HIS A 94 47.74 -44.46 -46.27
N GLN A 95 48.68 -43.96 -47.07
CA GLN A 95 49.31 -42.65 -46.81
C GLN A 95 48.31 -41.49 -46.86
N VAL A 96 47.33 -41.52 -47.76
CA VAL A 96 46.27 -40.52 -47.83
C VAL A 96 45.38 -40.62 -46.60
N GLU A 97 44.99 -41.83 -46.19
CA GLU A 97 44.19 -42.04 -44.97
C GLU A 97 44.89 -41.49 -43.73
N ILE A 98 46.19 -41.77 -43.54
CA ILE A 98 46.97 -41.22 -42.43
C ILE A 98 46.93 -39.68 -42.45
N LYS A 99 47.07 -39.04 -43.62
CA LYS A 99 47.00 -37.59 -43.75
C LYS A 99 45.62 -37.06 -43.37
N VAL A 100 44.55 -37.73 -43.81
CA VAL A 100 43.16 -37.37 -43.47
C VAL A 100 42.91 -37.52 -41.97
N PHE A 101 43.33 -38.63 -41.37
CA PHE A 101 43.20 -38.85 -39.93
C PHE A 101 43.96 -37.80 -39.12
N ASN A 102 45.19 -37.47 -39.52
CA ASN A 102 45.96 -36.40 -38.89
C ASN A 102 45.27 -35.03 -39.00
N GLN A 103 44.68 -34.72 -40.17
CA GLN A 103 43.93 -33.47 -40.35
C GLN A 103 42.66 -33.44 -39.50
N LYS A 104 41.92 -34.56 -39.42
CA LYS A 104 40.75 -34.69 -38.54
C LYS A 104 41.11 -34.49 -37.07
N MET A 105 42.22 -35.08 -36.63
CA MET A 105 42.73 -34.92 -35.26
C MET A 105 43.08 -33.46 -34.96
N LYS A 106 43.78 -32.78 -35.88
CA LYS A 106 44.11 -31.35 -35.75
C LYS A 106 42.85 -30.49 -35.66
N HIS A 107 41.86 -30.75 -36.51
CA HIS A 107 40.59 -30.03 -36.50
C HIS A 107 39.86 -30.21 -35.16
N LEU A 108 39.72 -31.46 -34.69
CA LEU A 108 39.08 -31.77 -33.42
C LEU A 108 39.76 -31.07 -32.23
N LEU A 109 41.10 -31.04 -32.21
CA LEU A 109 41.86 -30.33 -31.17
C LEU A 109 41.63 -28.81 -31.24
N CYS A 110 41.58 -28.22 -32.43
CA CYS A 110 41.26 -26.81 -32.60
C CYS A 110 39.82 -26.50 -32.16
N GLU A 111 38.84 -27.34 -32.50
CA GLU A 111 37.45 -27.19 -32.06
C GLU A 111 37.35 -27.28 -30.53
N HIS A 112 37.98 -28.27 -29.91
CA HIS A 112 38.00 -28.39 -28.45
C HIS A 112 38.65 -27.16 -27.80
N GLN A 113 39.78 -26.67 -28.33
CA GLN A 113 40.44 -25.48 -27.82
C GLN A 113 39.57 -24.23 -27.96
N ASN A 114 38.86 -24.07 -29.07
CA ASN A 114 37.93 -22.97 -29.28
C ASN A 114 36.76 -23.04 -28.30
N THR A 115 36.12 -24.20 -28.16
CA THR A 115 35.03 -24.41 -27.18
C THR A 115 35.50 -24.11 -25.76
N ILE A 116 36.69 -24.55 -25.35
CA ILE A 116 37.26 -24.22 -24.04
C ILE A 116 37.47 -22.71 -23.88
N SER A 117 38.00 -22.04 -24.90
CA SER A 117 38.21 -20.58 -24.89
C SER A 117 36.89 -19.82 -24.79
N GLU A 118 35.86 -20.23 -25.54
CA GLU A 118 34.51 -19.65 -25.49
C GLU A 118 33.86 -19.85 -24.12
N LEU A 119 33.91 -21.06 -23.57
CA LEU A 119 33.39 -21.35 -22.23
C LEU A 119 34.10 -20.53 -21.15
N ARG A 120 35.43 -20.35 -21.24
CA ARG A 120 36.19 -19.49 -20.33
C ARG A 120 35.79 -18.02 -20.46
N ALA A 121 35.64 -17.53 -21.69
CA ALA A 121 35.20 -16.15 -21.93
C ALA A 121 33.78 -15.91 -21.37
N ASN A 122 32.85 -16.83 -21.64
CA ASN A 122 31.49 -16.77 -21.11
C ASN A 122 31.45 -16.84 -19.59
N ALA A 123 32.30 -17.68 -18.98
CA ALA A 123 32.41 -17.75 -17.52
C ALA A 123 32.90 -16.42 -16.93
N VAL A 124 33.94 -15.80 -17.50
CA VAL A 124 34.43 -14.49 -17.05
C VAL A 124 33.33 -13.43 -17.17
N VAL A 125 32.67 -13.32 -18.32
CA VAL A 125 31.57 -12.35 -18.53
C VAL A 125 30.42 -12.59 -17.55
N SER A 126 30.04 -13.85 -17.31
CA SER A 126 28.99 -14.21 -16.34
C SER A 126 29.39 -13.80 -14.92
N THR A 127 30.64 -14.06 -14.51
CA THR A 127 31.11 -13.68 -13.17
C THR A 127 31.21 -12.17 -13.00
N GLU A 128 31.64 -11.42 -14.02
CA GLU A 128 31.67 -9.95 -13.98
C GLU A 128 30.26 -9.35 -13.92
N MET A 129 29.30 -9.93 -14.64
CA MET A 129 27.91 -9.51 -14.59
C MET A 129 27.31 -9.74 -13.20
N GLN A 130 27.53 -10.92 -12.62
CA GLN A 130 27.10 -11.23 -11.26
C GLN A 130 27.74 -10.32 -10.22
N GLN A 131 29.05 -10.04 -10.35
CA GLN A 131 29.74 -9.13 -9.44
C GLN A 131 29.16 -7.71 -9.51
N LYS A 132 28.90 -7.19 -10.72
CA LYS A 132 28.26 -5.87 -10.89
C LYS A 132 26.86 -5.83 -10.27
N GLU A 133 26.07 -6.88 -10.45
CA GLU A 133 24.74 -6.97 -9.83
C GLU A 133 24.85 -6.99 -8.31
N GLN A 134 25.77 -7.77 -7.74
CA GLN A 134 26.05 -7.79 -6.31
C GLN A 134 26.47 -6.40 -5.80
N ASP A 135 27.41 -5.72 -6.46
CA ASP A 135 27.88 -4.40 -6.07
C ASP A 135 26.72 -3.38 -6.07
N THR A 136 25.81 -3.45 -7.05
CA THR A 136 24.63 -2.58 -7.09
C THR A 136 23.65 -2.86 -5.95
N LEU A 137 23.40 -4.13 -5.63
CA LEU A 137 22.54 -4.54 -4.53
C LEU A 137 23.14 -4.12 -3.17
N GLU A 138 24.44 -4.32 -2.99
CA GLU A 138 25.16 -3.90 -1.79
C GLU A 138 25.10 -2.37 -1.63
N PHE A 139 25.30 -1.62 -2.71
CA PHE A 139 25.19 -0.16 -2.68
C PHE A 139 23.78 0.30 -2.28
N GLU A 140 22.73 -0.29 -2.86
CA GLU A 140 21.35 0.02 -2.50
C GLU A 140 21.04 -0.33 -1.05
N LEU A 141 21.50 -1.49 -0.57
CA LEU A 141 21.29 -1.91 0.81
C LEU A 141 21.97 -0.96 1.80
N HIS A 142 23.22 -0.56 1.53
CA HIS A 142 23.92 0.44 2.34
C HIS A 142 23.20 1.80 2.33
N LYS A 143 22.68 2.22 1.17
CA LYS A 143 21.89 3.47 1.06
C LYS A 143 20.61 3.39 1.90
N ARG A 144 19.86 2.30 1.81
CA ARG A 144 18.65 2.07 2.62
C ARG A 144 18.96 2.01 4.11
N MET A 145 20.03 1.33 4.51
CA MET A 145 20.46 1.23 5.90
C MET A 145 20.80 2.61 6.49
N LYS A 146 21.52 3.46 5.73
CA LYS A 146 21.78 4.85 6.13
C LYS A 146 20.50 5.67 6.26
N ALA A 147 19.56 5.54 5.31
CA ALA A 147 18.29 6.23 5.36
C ALA A 147 17.45 5.83 6.59
N ILE A 148 17.37 4.52 6.89
CA ILE A 148 16.68 4.02 8.08
C ILE A 148 17.34 4.54 9.35
N LYS A 149 18.67 4.59 9.42
CA LYS A 149 19.38 5.11 10.58
C LYS A 149 19.05 6.58 10.83
N VAL A 150 19.03 7.40 9.78
CA VAL A 150 18.65 8.82 9.88
C VAL A 150 17.19 8.97 10.33
N GLN A 151 16.25 8.22 9.75
CA GLN A 151 14.86 8.24 10.16
C GLN A 151 14.66 7.83 11.63
N MET A 152 15.44 6.85 12.10
CA MET A 152 15.40 6.43 13.50
C MET A 152 15.91 7.52 14.45
N GLU A 153 17.00 8.21 14.07
CA GLU A 153 17.53 9.36 14.82
C GLU A 153 16.50 10.52 14.83
N GLU A 154 15.89 10.84 13.69
CA GLU A 154 14.82 11.86 13.58
C GLU A 154 13.61 11.54 14.47
N ILE A 155 13.12 10.30 14.46
CA ILE A 155 12.00 9.87 15.33
C ILE A 155 12.38 9.98 16.81
N ASN A 156 13.63 9.62 17.15
CA ASN A 156 14.10 9.70 18.53
C ASN A 156 14.19 11.16 19.00
N ASP A 157 14.67 12.07 18.14
CA ASP A 157 14.70 13.50 18.40
C ASP A 157 13.29 14.09 18.52
N GLU A 158 12.36 13.71 17.64
CA GLU A 158 10.95 14.12 17.74
C GLU A 158 10.30 13.66 19.05
N ASN A 159 10.57 12.42 19.49
CA ASN A 159 10.06 11.91 20.75
C ASN A 159 10.66 12.68 21.94
N LEU A 160 11.95 12.98 21.90
CA LEU A 160 12.60 13.81 22.92
C LEU A 160 11.96 15.20 23.02
N VAL A 161 11.65 15.83 21.87
CA VAL A 161 10.96 17.13 21.84
C VAL A 161 9.56 17.02 22.46
N LYS A 162 8.77 16.00 22.08
CA LYS A 162 7.43 15.77 22.66
C LYS A 162 7.47 15.57 24.17
N ASP A 163 8.46 14.81 24.66
CA ASP A 163 8.65 14.58 26.10
C ASP A 163 9.00 15.89 26.84
N LEU A 164 9.83 16.74 26.23
CA LEU A 164 10.17 18.05 26.78
C LEU A 164 8.95 19.00 26.77
N GLU A 165 8.16 19.00 25.70
CA GLU A 165 6.92 19.78 25.62
C GLU A 165 5.89 19.34 26.66
N LEU A 166 5.73 18.03 26.87
CA LEU A 166 4.84 17.47 27.89
C LEU A 166 5.28 17.90 29.29
N LYS A 167 6.57 17.76 29.62
CA LYS A 167 7.11 18.21 30.91
C LYS A 167 6.90 19.71 31.12
N HIS A 168 7.15 20.53 30.10
CA HIS A 168 6.92 21.96 30.19
C HIS A 168 5.43 22.27 30.39
N ALA A 169 4.52 21.56 29.74
CA ALA A 169 3.08 21.71 29.95
C ALA A 169 2.68 21.33 31.39
N GLU A 170 3.21 20.23 31.92
CA GLU A 170 3.00 19.81 33.31
C GLU A 170 3.49 20.88 34.30
N GLU A 171 4.72 21.38 34.14
CA GLU A 171 5.29 22.46 34.96
C GLU A 171 4.44 23.74 34.88
N MET A 172 3.99 24.12 33.68
CA MET A 172 3.12 25.28 33.47
C MET A 172 1.76 25.11 34.16
N THR A 173 1.18 23.92 34.13
CA THR A 173 -0.06 23.64 34.87
C THR A 173 0.16 23.71 36.38
N GLU A 174 1.26 23.16 36.90
CA GLU A 174 1.57 23.21 38.33
C GLU A 174 1.79 24.66 38.82
N VAL A 175 2.48 25.49 38.03
CA VAL A 175 2.66 26.92 38.33
C VAL A 175 1.32 27.64 38.31
N LYS A 176 0.48 27.38 37.31
CA LYS A 176 -0.86 27.97 37.22
C LYS A 176 -1.72 27.59 38.44
N ASP A 177 -1.73 26.32 38.83
CA ASP A 177 -2.49 25.84 39.98
C ASP A 177 -1.99 26.47 41.29
N LYS A 178 -0.67 26.63 41.45
CA LYS A 178 -0.07 27.36 42.59
C LYS A 178 -0.53 28.82 42.62
N LEU A 179 -0.49 29.52 41.50
CA LEU A 179 -0.92 30.92 41.41
C LEU A 179 -2.42 31.07 41.67
N GLU A 180 -3.25 30.18 41.13
CA GLU A 180 -4.70 30.20 41.33
C GLU A 180 -5.07 29.91 42.78
N LYS A 181 -4.34 29.00 43.45
CA LYS A 181 -4.47 28.77 44.88
C LYS A 181 -4.09 30.02 45.69
N GLN A 182 -2.96 30.66 45.39
CA GLN A 182 -2.54 31.89 46.06
C GLN A 182 -3.54 33.03 45.86
N LEU A 183 -4.12 33.16 44.65
CA LEU A 183 -5.15 34.14 44.35
C LEU A 183 -6.40 33.89 45.21
N ARG A 184 -6.92 32.66 45.23
CA ARG A 184 -8.09 32.29 46.05
C ARG A 184 -7.86 32.53 47.54
N GLU A 185 -6.69 32.18 48.07
CA GLU A 185 -6.33 32.43 49.47
C GLU A 185 -6.31 33.93 49.77
N THR A 186 -5.75 34.74 48.86
CA THR A 186 -5.70 36.19 48.99
C THR A 186 -7.10 36.82 48.94
N GLU A 187 -7.92 36.40 47.98
CA GLU A 187 -9.32 36.81 47.84
C GLU A 187 -10.12 36.50 49.11
N ALA A 188 -10.01 35.27 49.64
CA ALA A 188 -10.69 34.86 50.86
C ALA A 188 -10.28 35.70 52.08
N VAL A 189 -8.99 36.06 52.20
CA VAL A 189 -8.51 36.95 53.27
C VAL A 189 -9.12 38.35 53.15
N TYR A 190 -9.20 38.91 51.94
CA TYR A 190 -9.79 40.24 51.73
C TYR A 190 -11.32 40.24 51.86
N GLU A 191 -11.99 39.18 51.44
CA GLU A 191 -13.42 38.99 51.64
C GLU A 191 -13.76 38.86 53.14
N GLY A 192 -12.96 38.11 53.90
CA GLY A 192 -13.06 38.02 55.36
C GLY A 192 -12.85 39.37 56.05
N LYS A 193 -11.85 40.16 55.63
CA LYS A 193 -11.65 41.52 56.15
C LYS A 193 -12.83 42.45 55.84
N THR A 194 -13.38 42.35 54.63
CA THR A 194 -14.51 43.18 54.19
C THR A 194 -15.77 42.86 54.99
N THR A 195 -16.09 41.58 55.15
CA THR A 195 -17.24 41.13 55.95
C THR A 195 -17.10 41.52 57.42
N PHE A 196 -15.91 41.37 58.01
CA PHE A 196 -15.63 41.85 59.37
C PHE A 196 -15.83 43.36 59.52
N LEU A 197 -15.29 44.17 58.62
CA LEU A 197 -15.46 45.63 58.65
C LEU A 197 -16.94 46.05 58.51
N LEU A 198 -17.69 45.38 57.63
CA LEU A 198 -19.13 45.60 57.50
C LEU A 198 -19.88 45.26 58.78
N GLN A 199 -19.53 44.15 59.43
CA GLN A 199 -20.12 43.76 60.70
C GLN A 199 -19.79 44.76 61.82
N GLU A 200 -18.57 45.26 61.88
CA GLU A 200 -18.15 46.25 62.87
C GLU A 200 -18.89 47.58 62.68
N LEU A 201 -19.04 48.06 61.44
CA LEU A 201 -19.82 49.26 61.13
C LEU A 201 -21.31 49.07 61.49
N GLU A 202 -21.88 47.90 61.23
CA GLU A 202 -23.26 47.58 61.61
C GLU A 202 -23.42 47.52 63.13
N ASN A 203 -22.44 46.96 63.85
CA ASN A 203 -22.41 46.95 65.32
C ASN A 203 -22.33 48.38 65.88
N MET A 204 -21.45 49.22 65.35
CA MET A 204 -21.40 50.64 65.74
C MET A 204 -22.72 51.36 65.47
N ARG A 205 -23.36 51.09 64.33
CA ARG A 205 -24.68 51.64 64.01
C ARG A 205 -25.74 51.18 65.01
N LYS A 206 -25.79 49.88 65.32
CA LYS A 206 -26.73 49.30 66.29
C LYS A 206 -26.52 49.87 67.69
N ASN A 207 -25.28 49.96 68.15
CA ASN A 207 -24.95 50.55 69.45
C ASN A 207 -25.39 52.02 69.49
N GLY A 208 -25.09 52.82 68.46
CA GLY A 208 -25.55 54.22 68.40
C GLY A 208 -27.06 54.40 68.30
N ILE A 209 -27.80 53.41 67.78
CA ILE A 209 -29.27 53.37 67.84
C ILE A 209 -29.72 53.05 69.26
N SER A 210 -29.16 52.00 69.88
CA SER A 210 -29.49 51.58 71.26
C SER A 210 -29.24 52.71 72.27
N GLU A 211 -28.09 53.38 72.20
CA GLU A 211 -27.77 54.50 73.10
C GLU A 211 -28.78 55.65 72.97
N LYS A 212 -29.23 55.95 71.75
CA LYS A 212 -30.27 56.96 71.53
C LYS A 212 -31.62 56.49 72.03
N GLU A 213 -31.97 55.23 71.80
CA GLU A 213 -33.20 54.63 72.32
C GLU A 213 -33.21 54.66 73.85
N ASP A 214 -32.11 54.28 74.51
CA ASP A 214 -31.95 54.34 75.97
C ASP A 214 -32.05 55.78 76.49
N HIS A 215 -31.44 56.74 75.80
CA HIS A 215 -31.57 58.17 76.14
C HIS A 215 -33.02 58.66 76.02
N TRP A 216 -33.71 58.33 74.92
CA TRP A 216 -35.11 58.71 74.72
C TRP A 216 -36.03 58.01 75.71
N ASN A 217 -35.81 56.73 76.01
CA ASN A 217 -36.55 55.97 77.02
C ASN A 217 -36.38 56.61 78.40
N SER A 218 -35.14 56.93 78.79
CA SER A 218 -34.87 57.63 80.05
C SER A 218 -35.55 59.00 80.09
N HIS A 219 -35.53 59.76 78.99
CA HIS A 219 -36.23 61.04 78.92
C HIS A 219 -37.76 60.88 79.05
N ILE A 220 -38.34 59.86 78.40
CA ILE A 220 -39.76 59.51 78.53
C ILE A 220 -40.07 59.15 79.98
N ASP A 221 -39.24 58.34 80.65
CA ASP A 221 -39.43 57.96 82.05
C ASP A 221 -39.44 59.16 83.00
N VAL A 222 -38.52 60.12 82.78
CA VAL A 222 -38.49 61.39 83.53
C VAL A 222 -39.77 62.18 83.28
N LEU A 223 -40.17 62.35 82.02
CA LEU A 223 -41.38 63.08 81.65
C LEU A 223 -42.64 62.43 82.24
N VAL A 224 -42.72 61.09 82.23
CA VAL A 224 -43.81 60.33 82.86
C VAL A 224 -43.81 60.53 84.37
N SER A 225 -42.64 60.52 85.02
CA SER A 225 -42.50 60.79 86.46
C SER A 225 -42.97 62.20 86.82
N ASP A 226 -42.56 63.21 86.04
CA ASP A 226 -42.95 64.61 86.21
C ASP A 226 -44.45 64.81 85.99
N HIS A 227 -45.04 64.22 84.93
CA HIS A 227 -46.49 64.24 84.72
C HIS A 227 -47.24 63.54 85.85
N ASN A 228 -46.76 62.39 86.33
CA ASN A 228 -47.36 61.71 87.48
C ASN A 228 -47.25 62.56 88.76
N LYS A 229 -46.17 63.32 88.93
CA LYS A 229 -45.99 64.25 90.04
C LYS A 229 -46.97 65.42 89.94
N ALA A 230 -47.05 66.07 88.79
CA ALA A 230 -48.01 67.15 88.53
C ALA A 230 -49.46 66.67 88.71
N LEU A 231 -49.77 65.43 88.32
CA LEU A 231 -51.08 64.83 88.56
C LEU A 231 -51.36 64.59 90.05
N ARG A 232 -50.35 64.15 90.82
CA ARG A 232 -50.46 64.04 92.29
C ARG A 232 -50.68 65.41 92.93
N GLU A 233 -49.88 66.41 92.56
CA GLU A 233 -50.01 67.79 93.04
C GLU A 233 -51.38 68.38 92.67
N ALA A 234 -51.86 68.17 91.44
CA ALA A 234 -53.21 68.58 91.03
C ALA A 234 -54.30 67.85 91.82
N SER A 235 -54.12 66.56 92.12
CA SER A 235 -55.05 65.78 92.95
C SER A 235 -55.05 66.26 94.40
N GLU A 236 -53.89 66.66 94.94
CA GLU A 236 -53.77 67.30 96.25
C GLU A 236 -54.46 68.67 96.27
N LEU A 237 -54.27 69.51 95.25
CA LEU A 237 -55.00 70.77 95.12
C LEU A 237 -56.51 70.57 95.03
N VAL A 238 -56.97 69.54 94.30
CA VAL A 238 -58.39 69.16 94.25
C VAL A 238 -58.87 68.71 95.63
N LYS A 239 -58.07 67.97 96.39
CA LYS A 239 -58.38 67.58 97.77
C LYS A 239 -58.44 68.78 98.72
N ASP A 240 -57.54 69.74 98.57
CA ASP A 240 -57.54 70.98 99.36
C ASP A 240 -58.76 71.85 99.03
N LEU A 241 -59.14 71.93 97.74
CA LEU A 241 -60.39 72.57 97.31
C LEU A 241 -61.62 71.85 97.86
N GLN A 242 -61.61 70.51 97.90
CA GLN A 242 -62.66 69.70 98.51
C GLN A 242 -62.78 70.00 100.02
N GLN A 243 -61.65 70.13 100.71
CA GLN A 243 -61.60 70.44 102.15
C GLN A 243 -62.04 71.89 102.44
N ALA A 244 -61.71 72.84 101.56
CA ALA A 244 -62.23 74.20 101.60
C ALA A 244 -63.74 74.26 101.34
N LEU A 245 -64.27 73.40 100.47
CA LEU A 245 -65.70 73.25 100.24
C LEU A 245 -66.41 72.68 101.47
N GLU A 246 -65.85 71.66 102.13
CA GLU A 246 -66.37 71.11 103.39
C GLU A 246 -66.30 72.15 104.53
N GLY A 247 -65.24 72.96 104.58
CA GLY A 247 -65.14 74.12 105.46
C GLY A 247 -66.24 75.15 105.18
N SER A 248 -66.52 75.43 103.91
CA SER A 248 -67.61 76.31 103.47
C SER A 248 -68.99 75.77 103.87
N ASP A 249 -69.20 74.46 103.78
CA ASP A 249 -70.42 73.79 104.23
C ASP A 249 -70.56 73.79 105.77
N SER A 250 -69.45 73.77 106.51
CA SER A 250 -69.47 73.96 107.98
C SER A 250 -69.87 75.40 108.37
N PHE A 251 -69.38 76.41 107.64
CA PHE A 251 -69.82 77.80 107.82
C PHE A 251 -71.29 77.98 107.44
N LYS A 252 -71.77 77.27 106.42
CA LYS A 252 -73.19 77.23 106.03
C LYS A 252 -74.07 76.60 107.13
N THR A 253 -73.52 75.68 107.91
CA THR A 253 -74.21 75.03 109.04
C THR A 253 -74.23 75.93 110.28
N GLN A 254 -73.14 76.62 110.60
CA GLN A 254 -73.11 77.68 111.63
C GLN A 254 -74.01 78.87 111.28
N MET A 255 -74.14 79.22 110.00
CA MET A 255 -75.07 80.24 109.52
C MET A 255 -76.54 79.82 109.69
N LYS A 256 -76.85 78.51 109.71
CA LYS A 256 -78.19 77.99 110.02
C LYS A 256 -78.49 78.02 111.54
N GLU A 257 -77.50 77.82 112.40
CA GLU A 257 -77.63 77.95 113.86
C GLU A 257 -77.73 79.42 114.34
N MET A 258 -77.01 80.35 113.69
CA MET A 258 -77.21 81.79 113.91
C MET A 258 -78.61 82.24 113.45
N LYS A 259 -79.14 81.66 112.37
CA LYS A 259 -80.52 81.90 111.88
C LYS A 259 -81.62 81.41 112.82
N THR A 260 -81.36 80.41 113.68
CA THR A 260 -82.34 79.92 114.66
C THR A 260 -82.30 80.71 115.97
N LYS A 261 -81.19 81.38 116.32
CA LYS A 261 -81.14 82.36 117.43
C LYS A 261 -81.69 83.75 117.07
N GLN A 262 -81.60 84.17 115.81
CA GLN A 262 -82.11 85.47 115.34
C GLN A 262 -83.64 85.50 115.14
N LYS A 263 -84.31 84.36 114.99
CA LYS A 263 -85.79 84.27 114.85
C LYS A 263 -86.58 84.51 116.15
N GLN A 264 -85.93 84.67 117.31
CA GLN A 264 -86.58 84.92 118.60
C GLN A 264 -86.64 86.43 118.95
N GLU A 265 -85.91 87.31 118.26
CA GLU A 265 -85.77 88.74 118.63
C GLU A 265 -86.17 89.75 117.54
N GLU A 266 -86.76 89.33 116.41
CA GLU A 266 -87.16 90.27 115.35
C GLU A 266 -88.67 90.20 115.06
N LYS A 267 -89.46 90.37 116.13
CA LYS A 267 -90.74 91.08 116.10
C LYS A 267 -90.46 92.52 116.49
N ASP A 268 -90.10 93.36 115.52
CA ASP A 268 -90.68 94.71 115.37
C ASP A 268 -90.04 95.51 114.22
N LEU A 269 -90.95 96.06 113.42
CA LEU A 269 -90.84 97.25 112.58
C LEU A 269 -90.23 97.16 111.16
N ILE A 270 -91.18 96.94 110.27
CA ILE A 270 -91.24 97.28 108.84
C ILE A 270 -91.05 98.80 108.63
N LEU A 271 -90.14 99.22 107.74
CA LEU A 271 -90.41 100.01 106.52
C LEU A 271 -89.13 100.61 105.90
N VAL A 272 -89.17 100.73 104.56
CA VAL A 272 -88.20 101.26 103.58
C VAL A 272 -87.47 100.15 102.82
N LEU A 273 -88.13 99.56 101.79
CA LEU A 273 -88.10 99.94 100.36
C LEU A 273 -86.74 99.65 99.71
N ARG A 274 -86.58 98.59 98.88
CA ARG A 274 -87.12 98.32 97.52
C ARG A 274 -86.16 98.79 96.41
N ASP A 275 -85.74 97.79 95.62
CA ASP A 275 -85.30 97.79 94.22
C ASP A 275 -83.96 98.46 93.84
N ASN A 276 -82.97 97.66 93.44
CA ASN A 276 -82.88 97.13 92.08
C ASN A 276 -81.80 96.04 92.00
N LYS A 277 -82.12 94.78 91.64
CA LYS A 277 -82.39 94.27 90.28
C LYS A 277 -81.31 94.66 89.26
N ARG A 278 -80.62 93.64 88.76
CA ARG A 278 -80.73 93.12 87.36
C ARG A 278 -79.42 92.38 87.02
N LEU A 279 -79.43 91.04 87.04
CA LEU A 279 -79.69 90.14 85.89
C LEU A 279 -78.66 90.27 84.76
N ALA A 280 -77.94 89.18 84.56
CA ALA A 280 -77.74 88.47 83.28
C ALA A 280 -76.64 87.41 83.52
N GLU A 281 -76.93 86.25 84.10
CA GLU A 281 -77.52 85.08 83.43
C GLU A 281 -76.92 84.74 82.04
N GLN A 282 -76.19 83.62 82.06
CA GLN A 282 -76.20 82.52 81.08
C GLN A 282 -75.45 82.68 79.75
N LEU A 283 -74.28 82.03 79.71
CA LEU A 283 -73.96 80.86 78.88
C LEU A 283 -74.96 80.55 77.74
N SER A 284 -74.49 80.61 76.49
CA SER A 284 -75.17 79.99 75.35
C SER A 284 -74.25 79.80 74.13
N LYS A 285 -73.94 78.52 73.85
CA LYS A 285 -73.92 77.85 72.52
C LYS A 285 -72.82 78.26 71.52
N ALA A 286 -72.21 77.41 70.71
CA ALA A 286 -72.41 76.02 70.26
C ALA A 286 -71.05 75.60 69.60
N GLU A 287 -70.54 74.36 69.70
CA GLU A 287 -70.97 73.17 68.91
C GLU A 287 -70.98 73.50 67.39
N GLU A 288 -70.41 72.78 66.44
CA GLU A 288 -69.87 71.42 66.28
C GLU A 288 -69.27 71.42 64.85
N GLU A 289 -68.05 70.94 64.63
CA GLU A 289 -67.74 69.61 64.08
C GLU A 289 -67.99 69.34 62.56
N ILE A 290 -66.93 68.80 61.94
CA ILE A 290 -66.88 67.84 60.81
C ILE A 290 -67.02 68.38 59.37
N ALA A 291 -65.93 68.26 58.60
CA ALA A 291 -65.88 67.41 57.39
C ALA A 291 -64.44 67.25 56.82
N GLU A 292 -63.89 66.05 57.02
CA GLU A 292 -63.03 65.28 56.10
C GLU A 292 -61.56 65.66 55.80
N LYS A 293 -60.66 64.96 56.51
CA LYS A 293 -59.67 63.97 55.98
C LYS A 293 -59.25 64.16 54.50
N LYS A 294 -57.97 64.18 54.12
CA LYS A 294 -56.91 63.20 54.45
C LYS A 294 -55.60 63.58 53.71
N LYS A 295 -54.49 63.26 54.38
CA LYS A 295 -53.19 62.78 53.84
C LYS A 295 -52.22 63.73 53.10
N LYS A 296 -51.21 64.16 53.89
CA LYS A 296 -49.75 63.96 53.73
C LYS A 296 -49.05 64.32 52.39
N MET A 297 -48.28 65.40 52.46
CA MET A 297 -46.80 65.47 52.35
C MET A 297 -46.15 65.05 51.01
N LYS A 298 -45.52 66.01 50.31
CA LYS A 298 -44.33 65.80 49.47
C LYS A 298 -43.48 67.08 49.37
N HIS A 299 -42.20 66.94 49.72
CA HIS A 299 -41.14 67.93 49.55
C HIS A 299 -40.48 67.85 48.15
N SER A 300 -39.93 68.99 47.76
CA SER A 300 -38.73 69.25 46.94
C SER A 300 -38.57 68.52 45.60
N ALA A 301 -38.69 69.29 44.52
CA ALA A 301 -38.18 68.97 43.20
C ALA A 301 -36.82 69.67 42.98
N MET A 302 -35.81 68.90 42.57
CA MET A 302 -34.61 69.42 41.91
C MET A 302 -34.16 68.45 40.82
N LYS A 303 -33.73 69.03 39.70
CA LYS A 303 -32.97 68.51 38.54
C LYS A 303 -33.74 67.76 37.44
N LYS A 304 -33.74 68.40 36.26
CA LYS A 304 -33.81 67.78 34.94
C LYS A 304 -32.41 67.80 34.35
N GLU A 305 -31.93 66.65 33.87
CA GLU A 305 -30.82 66.54 32.93
C GLU A 305 -31.08 65.34 32.01
N ASP A 306 -32.03 65.54 31.08
CA ASP A 306 -32.34 64.60 30.00
C ASP A 306 -31.41 64.88 28.82
N THR A 307 -30.42 64.02 28.56
CA THR A 307 -29.77 63.91 27.22
C THR A 307 -28.87 62.69 27.00
N LYS A 308 -28.75 61.74 27.94
CA LYS A 308 -27.92 60.52 27.76
C LYS A 308 -28.71 59.23 27.52
N GLU A 309 -30.02 59.22 27.77
CA GLU A 309 -30.85 58.00 27.72
C GLU A 309 -31.19 57.55 26.28
N LYS A 310 -31.42 58.48 25.34
CA LYS A 310 -31.77 58.16 23.94
C LYS A 310 -30.61 57.58 23.10
N ILE A 311 -29.35 57.84 23.45
CA ILE A 311 -28.18 57.31 22.71
C ILE A 311 -27.86 55.88 23.17
N VAL A 312 -28.10 55.58 24.45
CA VAL A 312 -27.92 54.22 25.01
C VAL A 312 -29.01 53.28 24.50
N GLU A 313 -30.25 53.76 24.36
CA GLU A 313 -31.38 52.95 23.88
C GLU A 313 -31.24 52.55 22.40
N LYS A 314 -30.69 53.42 21.53
CA LYS A 314 -30.36 53.06 20.14
C LYS A 314 -29.24 52.00 20.06
N LYS A 315 -28.14 52.19 20.79
CA LYS A 315 -27.04 51.21 20.83
C LYS A 315 -27.47 49.85 21.38
N MET A 316 -28.40 49.84 22.33
CA MET A 316 -28.98 48.62 22.90
C MET A 316 -29.82 47.86 21.86
N ASN A 317 -30.60 48.56 21.03
CA ASN A 317 -31.40 47.94 19.98
C ASN A 317 -30.55 47.45 18.80
N ASP A 318 -29.54 48.21 18.37
CA ASP A 318 -28.62 47.80 17.30
C ASP A 318 -27.85 46.52 17.72
N LEU A 319 -27.30 46.49 18.95
CA LEU A 319 -26.58 45.33 19.48
C LEU A 319 -27.49 44.10 19.63
N LYS A 320 -28.78 44.29 19.92
CA LYS A 320 -29.76 43.20 20.01
C LYS A 320 -30.09 42.62 18.63
N GLN A 321 -30.15 43.46 17.60
CA GLN A 321 -30.35 43.02 16.22
C GLN A 321 -29.10 42.29 15.68
N ASP A 322 -27.91 42.76 16.00
CA ASP A 322 -26.64 42.07 15.70
C ASP A 322 -26.55 40.72 16.42
N TYR A 323 -27.01 40.63 17.67
CA TYR A 323 -27.06 39.37 18.41
C TYR A 323 -28.01 38.34 17.77
N GLU A 324 -29.22 38.75 17.37
CA GLU A 324 -30.17 37.82 16.74
C GLU A 324 -29.71 37.37 15.35
N THR A 325 -29.12 38.27 14.54
CA THR A 325 -28.54 37.89 13.25
C THR A 325 -27.35 36.95 13.42
N LEU A 326 -26.47 37.20 14.39
CA LEU A 326 -25.35 36.30 14.70
C LEU A 326 -25.85 34.92 15.16
N LYS A 327 -26.88 34.87 16.00
CA LYS A 327 -27.50 33.62 16.45
C LYS A 327 -28.13 32.82 15.31
N GLU A 328 -28.80 33.49 14.36
CA GLU A 328 -29.33 32.83 13.16
C GLU A 328 -28.22 32.26 12.27
N THR A 329 -27.12 33.00 12.07
CA THR A 329 -25.96 32.49 11.29
C THR A 329 -25.28 31.32 11.99
N PHE A 330 -25.16 31.36 13.32
CA PHE A 330 -24.61 30.26 14.11
C PHE A 330 -25.47 28.99 13.99
N ASN A 331 -26.79 29.11 14.10
CA ASN A 331 -27.70 27.98 13.95
C ASN A 331 -27.63 27.36 12.54
N LYS A 332 -27.50 28.19 11.49
CA LYS A 332 -27.31 27.70 10.11
C LYS A 332 -25.99 26.95 9.95
N LEU A 333 -24.89 27.51 10.46
CA LEU A 333 -23.57 26.84 10.43
C LEU A 333 -23.57 25.53 11.23
N GLN A 334 -24.29 25.47 12.34
CA GLN A 334 -24.42 24.25 13.13
C GLN A 334 -25.16 23.15 12.36
N LEU A 335 -26.25 23.52 11.66
CA LEU A 335 -26.99 22.61 10.78
C LEU A 335 -26.13 22.13 9.61
N GLU A 336 -25.41 23.02 8.93
CA GLU A 336 -24.50 22.66 7.84
C GLU A 336 -23.40 21.71 8.30
N ARG A 337 -22.82 21.96 9.48
CA ARG A 337 -21.84 21.06 10.10
C ARG A 337 -22.45 19.67 10.32
N ASP A 338 -23.64 19.60 10.90
CA ASP A 338 -24.30 18.33 11.22
C ASP A 338 -24.67 17.55 9.94
N GLU A 339 -25.17 18.22 8.91
CA GLU A 339 -25.41 17.61 7.61
C GLU A 339 -24.12 17.09 6.95
N LEU A 340 -23.02 17.83 7.08
CA LEU A 340 -21.72 17.43 6.51
C LEU A 340 -21.16 16.22 7.26
N TYR A 341 -21.26 16.18 8.59
CA TYR A 341 -20.88 15.01 9.39
C TYR A 341 -21.68 13.76 9.00
N GLU A 342 -22.99 13.87 8.86
CA GLU A 342 -23.85 12.77 8.43
C GLU A 342 -23.50 12.30 7.01
N ARG A 343 -23.33 13.23 6.07
CA ARG A 343 -22.97 12.88 4.69
C ARG A 343 -21.58 12.23 4.61
N HIS A 344 -20.62 12.71 5.39
CA HIS A 344 -19.28 12.12 5.47
C HIS A 344 -19.34 10.69 6.04
N SER A 345 -20.03 10.50 7.17
CA SER A 345 -20.24 9.19 7.80
C SER A 345 -20.86 8.19 6.82
N GLN A 346 -21.92 8.58 6.12
CA GLN A 346 -22.57 7.75 5.09
C GLN A 346 -21.64 7.44 3.91
N SER A 347 -20.82 8.39 3.47
CA SER A 347 -19.86 8.18 2.39
C SER A 347 -18.76 7.18 2.79
N VAL A 348 -18.25 7.30 4.02
CA VAL A 348 -17.26 6.37 4.58
C VAL A 348 -17.85 4.96 4.70
N GLN A 349 -19.06 4.82 5.24
CA GLN A 349 -19.74 3.52 5.32
C GLN A 349 -19.97 2.89 3.94
N LYS A 350 -20.40 3.67 2.93
CA LYS A 350 -20.56 3.17 1.55
C LYS A 350 -19.24 2.71 0.94
N ALA A 351 -18.16 3.45 1.17
CA ALA A 351 -16.83 3.07 0.70
C ALA A 351 -16.35 1.78 1.39
N GLN A 352 -16.56 1.67 2.70
CA GLN A 352 -16.22 0.50 3.50
C GLN A 352 -17.01 -0.73 3.03
N HIS A 353 -18.34 -0.65 2.93
CA HIS A 353 -19.18 -1.75 2.44
C HIS A 353 -18.78 -2.22 1.03
N LYS A 354 -18.37 -1.30 0.14
CA LYS A 354 -17.89 -1.65 -1.20
C LYS A 354 -16.53 -2.37 -1.16
N ALA A 355 -15.65 -1.99 -0.25
CA ALA A 355 -14.38 -2.67 -0.02
C ALA A 355 -14.61 -4.06 0.58
N ASP A 356 -15.47 -4.16 1.60
CA ASP A 356 -15.82 -5.41 2.27
C ASP A 356 -16.45 -6.42 1.32
N LEU A 357 -17.35 -5.97 0.43
CA LEU A 357 -17.94 -6.84 -0.60
C LEU A 357 -16.88 -7.37 -1.58
N LYS A 358 -15.91 -6.55 -1.98
CA LYS A 358 -14.80 -7.00 -2.84
C LYS A 358 -13.90 -7.98 -2.09
N ASN A 359 -13.59 -7.72 -0.83
CA ASN A 359 -12.78 -8.60 0.01
C ASN A 359 -13.47 -9.96 0.18
N MET A 360 -14.75 -9.96 0.53
CA MET A 360 -15.55 -11.19 0.64
C MET A 360 -15.57 -11.99 -0.66
N GLN A 361 -15.69 -11.33 -1.82
CA GLN A 361 -15.62 -12.00 -3.11
C GLN A 361 -14.23 -12.61 -3.38
N LEU A 362 -13.16 -11.91 -3.03
CA LEU A 362 -11.79 -12.41 -3.16
C LEU A 362 -11.52 -13.58 -2.21
N GLU A 363 -11.97 -13.50 -0.96
CA GLU A 363 -11.87 -14.58 0.02
C GLU A 363 -12.64 -15.82 -0.43
N THR A 364 -13.85 -15.64 -0.97
CA THR A 364 -14.65 -16.75 -1.51
C THR A 364 -13.94 -17.42 -2.69
N LYS A 365 -13.36 -16.63 -3.61
CA LYS A 365 -12.58 -17.16 -4.74
C LYS A 365 -11.31 -17.87 -4.28
N LEU A 366 -10.61 -17.29 -3.31
CA LEU A 366 -9.40 -17.88 -2.75
C LEU A 366 -9.72 -19.22 -2.09
N LYS A 367 -10.77 -19.27 -1.27
CA LYS A 367 -11.23 -20.52 -0.66
C LYS A 367 -11.57 -21.58 -1.70
N ALA A 368 -12.34 -21.23 -2.74
CA ALA A 368 -12.67 -22.15 -3.81
C ALA A 368 -11.44 -22.68 -4.58
N LEU A 369 -10.43 -21.84 -4.80
CA LEU A 369 -9.16 -22.25 -5.41
C LEU A 369 -8.35 -23.17 -4.49
N THR A 370 -8.31 -22.88 -3.18
CA THR A 370 -7.65 -23.71 -2.17
C THR A 370 -8.31 -25.08 -2.08
N ASP A 371 -9.64 -25.13 -1.97
CA ASP A 371 -10.40 -26.39 -1.90
C ASP A 371 -10.16 -27.25 -3.16
N ASN A 372 -10.08 -26.61 -4.34
CA ASN A 372 -9.78 -27.31 -5.58
C ASN A 372 -8.33 -27.82 -5.63
N LEU A 373 -7.37 -27.02 -5.16
CA LEU A 373 -5.97 -27.42 -5.05
C LEU A 373 -5.83 -28.64 -4.12
N GLU A 374 -6.44 -28.60 -2.93
CA GLU A 374 -6.43 -29.72 -1.99
C GLU A 374 -7.03 -30.99 -2.61
N LYS A 375 -8.16 -30.86 -3.33
CA LYS A 375 -8.79 -31.98 -4.03
C LYS A 375 -7.87 -32.57 -5.11
N THR A 376 -7.26 -31.74 -5.95
CA THR A 376 -6.34 -32.20 -7.01
C THR A 376 -5.09 -32.86 -6.42
N ASN A 377 -4.56 -32.32 -5.33
CA ASN A 377 -3.40 -32.88 -4.65
C ASN A 377 -3.74 -34.23 -4.00
N ALA A 378 -4.91 -34.37 -3.37
CA ALA A 378 -5.39 -35.64 -2.83
C ALA A 378 -5.60 -36.70 -3.94
N GLN A 379 -6.16 -36.30 -5.08
CA GLN A 379 -6.29 -37.17 -6.25
C GLN A 379 -4.92 -37.61 -6.80
N LEU A 380 -3.98 -36.68 -6.92
CA LEU A 380 -2.60 -36.97 -7.35
C LEU A 380 -1.93 -37.97 -6.39
N HIS A 381 -1.98 -37.73 -5.09
CA HIS A 381 -1.44 -38.64 -4.08
C HIS A 381 -2.06 -40.04 -4.14
N SER A 382 -3.37 -40.14 -4.38
CA SER A 382 -4.06 -41.43 -4.56
C SER A 382 -3.54 -42.18 -5.80
N VAL A 383 -3.43 -41.50 -6.94
CA VAL A 383 -2.92 -42.10 -8.19
C VAL A 383 -1.47 -42.54 -8.04
N LEU A 384 -0.62 -41.69 -7.45
CA LEU A 384 0.79 -42.00 -7.21
C LEU A 384 0.97 -43.22 -6.29
N THR A 385 0.14 -43.36 -5.27
CA THR A 385 0.18 -44.52 -4.36
C THR A 385 -0.33 -45.80 -5.05
N SER A 386 -1.34 -45.70 -5.92
CA SER A 386 -1.92 -46.86 -6.61
C SER A 386 -1.05 -47.41 -7.75
N SER A 387 -0.20 -46.57 -8.34
CA SER A 387 0.52 -46.88 -9.59
C SER A 387 1.87 -47.57 -9.39
N ASN A 388 2.38 -47.66 -8.16
CA ASN A 388 3.68 -48.28 -7.83
C ASN A 388 4.82 -47.91 -8.81
N MET A 389 4.81 -46.67 -9.31
CA MET A 389 5.79 -46.18 -10.28
C MET A 389 7.17 -45.99 -9.61
N ASP A 390 8.25 -46.11 -10.39
CA ASP A 390 9.59 -45.73 -9.93
C ASP A 390 9.64 -44.24 -9.56
N GLN A 391 9.88 -43.96 -8.28
CA GLN A 391 9.94 -42.61 -7.72
C GLN A 391 11.06 -41.75 -8.33
N THR A 392 12.13 -42.38 -8.83
CA THR A 392 13.30 -41.68 -9.35
C THR A 392 13.02 -41.10 -10.74
N GLY A 393 12.58 -41.93 -11.69
CA GLY A 393 12.19 -41.47 -13.02
C GLY A 393 10.99 -40.52 -13.01
N LEU A 394 10.03 -40.72 -12.10
CA LEU A 394 8.89 -39.81 -11.95
C LEU A 394 9.33 -38.40 -11.49
N ARG A 395 10.27 -38.32 -10.54
CA ARG A 395 10.78 -37.03 -10.06
C ARG A 395 11.49 -36.26 -11.17
N GLU A 396 12.25 -36.94 -12.02
CA GLU A 396 12.92 -36.33 -13.16
C GLU A 396 11.91 -35.77 -14.18
N VAL A 397 10.86 -36.52 -14.50
CA VAL A 397 9.77 -36.04 -15.37
C VAL A 397 9.03 -34.85 -14.74
N ILE A 398 8.74 -34.89 -13.43
CA ILE A 398 8.11 -33.76 -12.71
C ILE A 398 9.00 -32.51 -12.77
N ASN A 399 10.30 -32.66 -12.52
CA ASN A 399 11.24 -31.54 -12.57
C ASN A 399 11.32 -30.93 -13.98
N ASN A 400 11.40 -31.74 -15.03
CA ASN A 400 11.40 -31.26 -16.41
C ASN A 400 10.09 -30.52 -16.78
N ILE A 401 8.93 -31.04 -16.33
CA ILE A 401 7.65 -30.37 -16.54
C ILE A 401 7.59 -29.05 -15.77
N GLN A 402 8.10 -29.01 -14.54
CA GLN A 402 8.15 -27.81 -13.72
C GLN A 402 9.04 -26.73 -14.35
N GLU A 403 10.23 -27.09 -14.82
CA GLU A 403 11.14 -26.18 -15.52
C GLU A 403 10.51 -25.61 -16.79
N ASN A 404 9.81 -26.45 -17.58
CA ASN A 404 9.08 -26.00 -18.77
C ASN A 404 7.95 -25.03 -18.42
N LEU A 405 7.14 -25.35 -17.39
CA LEU A 405 6.08 -24.47 -16.91
C LEU A 405 6.62 -23.13 -16.41
N ASP A 406 7.75 -23.14 -15.70
CA ASP A 406 8.39 -21.92 -15.19
C ASP A 406 8.96 -21.07 -16.34
N SER A 407 9.56 -21.69 -17.35
CA SER A 407 10.02 -21.03 -18.58
C SER A 407 8.87 -20.38 -19.36
N ASP A 408 7.77 -21.11 -19.54
CA ASP A 408 6.57 -20.59 -20.22
C ASP A 408 5.92 -19.45 -19.43
N ASN A 409 5.79 -19.60 -18.11
CA ASN A 409 5.28 -18.55 -17.22
C ASN A 409 6.15 -17.29 -17.26
N ASN A 410 7.48 -17.44 -17.32
CA ASN A 410 8.38 -16.30 -17.47
C ASN A 410 8.20 -15.62 -18.82
N THR A 411 8.06 -16.40 -19.90
CA THR A 411 7.77 -15.88 -21.23
C THR A 411 6.45 -15.11 -21.26
N ILE A 412 5.40 -15.62 -20.60
CA ILE A 412 4.11 -14.92 -20.46
C ILE A 412 4.29 -13.58 -19.75
N LYS A 413 5.04 -13.54 -18.64
CA LYS A 413 5.34 -12.28 -17.92
C LYS A 413 6.07 -11.27 -18.80
N ILE A 414 7.08 -11.71 -19.54
CA ILE A 414 7.84 -10.86 -20.49
C ILE A 414 6.92 -10.31 -21.58
N LEU A 415 6.05 -11.15 -22.16
CA LEU A 415 5.12 -10.73 -23.20
C LEU A 415 4.07 -9.75 -22.66
N GLN A 416 3.54 -9.96 -21.45
CA GLN A 416 2.63 -9.03 -20.79
C GLN A 416 3.30 -7.67 -20.53
N TYR A 417 4.56 -7.69 -20.09
CA TYR A 417 5.35 -6.48 -19.88
C TYR A 417 5.60 -5.73 -21.18
N LYS A 418 6.01 -6.41 -22.26
CA LYS A 418 6.16 -5.82 -23.59
C LYS A 418 4.85 -5.24 -24.11
N LYS A 419 3.73 -5.96 -23.93
CA LYS A 419 2.40 -5.47 -24.29
C LYS A 419 2.08 -4.16 -23.55
N HIS A 420 2.36 -4.09 -22.25
CA HIS A 420 2.14 -2.88 -21.46
C HIS A 420 3.03 -1.71 -21.93
N GLN A 421 4.31 -1.96 -22.20
CA GLN A 421 5.20 -0.94 -22.75
C GLN A 421 4.72 -0.39 -24.09
N ILE A 422 4.30 -1.27 -25.01
CA ILE A 422 3.79 -0.86 -26.33
C ILE A 422 2.49 -0.06 -26.18
N SER A 423 1.58 -0.49 -25.31
CA SER A 423 0.35 0.26 -25.03
C SER A 423 0.66 1.67 -24.51
N LYS A 424 1.62 1.79 -23.58
CA LYS A 424 2.05 3.08 -23.03
C LYS A 424 2.72 3.97 -24.09
N ALA A 425 3.65 3.42 -24.87
CA ALA A 425 4.31 4.16 -25.94
C ALA A 425 3.29 4.67 -26.98
N ARG A 426 2.24 3.88 -27.27
CA ARG A 426 1.14 4.30 -28.13
C ARG A 426 0.31 5.41 -27.49
N GLU A 427 -0.04 5.32 -26.21
CA GLU A 427 -0.74 6.39 -25.47
C GLU A 427 0.04 7.70 -25.50
N ASP A 428 1.35 7.65 -25.22
CA ASP A 428 2.25 8.81 -25.24
C ASP A 428 2.34 9.42 -26.65
N LEU A 429 2.45 8.57 -27.68
CA LEU A 429 2.49 9.01 -29.08
C LEU A 429 1.16 9.66 -29.50
N LEU A 430 0.02 9.11 -29.07
CA LEU A 430 -1.30 9.70 -29.32
C LEU A 430 -1.43 11.05 -28.62
N LEU A 431 -0.94 11.18 -27.39
CA LEU A 431 -0.93 12.43 -26.66
C LEU A 431 -0.05 13.49 -27.36
N TYR A 432 1.13 13.08 -27.83
CA TYR A 432 2.01 13.93 -28.64
C TYR A 432 1.33 14.40 -29.93
N TYR A 433 0.69 13.50 -30.68
CA TYR A 433 -0.04 13.87 -31.90
C TYR A 433 -1.19 14.83 -31.61
N LYS A 434 -1.98 14.58 -30.56
CA LYS A 434 -3.06 15.50 -30.14
C LYS A 434 -2.52 16.88 -29.78
N ALA A 435 -1.40 16.96 -29.07
CA ALA A 435 -0.76 18.22 -28.73
C ALA A 435 -0.24 18.97 -29.97
N LYS A 436 0.38 18.24 -30.91
CA LYS A 436 0.91 18.82 -32.16
C LYS A 436 -0.18 19.30 -33.10
N LEU A 437 -1.28 18.56 -33.25
CA LEU A 437 -2.44 18.98 -34.05
C LEU A 437 -3.10 20.23 -33.47
N ARG A 438 -3.24 20.30 -32.13
CA ARG A 438 -3.73 21.50 -31.45
C ARG A 438 -2.82 22.71 -31.70
N ALA A 439 -1.50 22.52 -31.66
CA ALA A 439 -0.53 23.60 -31.93
C ALA A 439 -0.58 24.09 -33.40
N LEU A 440 -0.97 23.23 -34.34
CA LEU A 440 -1.15 23.56 -35.75
C LEU A 440 -2.55 24.11 -36.08
N GLY A 441 -3.43 24.27 -35.08
CA GLY A 441 -4.79 24.79 -35.26
C GLY A 441 -5.77 23.80 -35.91
N VAL A 442 -5.43 22.51 -35.97
CA VAL A 442 -6.31 21.46 -36.50
C VAL A 442 -7.22 20.92 -35.39
N PRO A 443 -8.56 20.88 -35.59
CA PRO A 443 -9.50 20.31 -34.62
C PRO A 443 -9.17 18.84 -34.32
N VAL A 444 -9.22 18.46 -33.04
CA VAL A 444 -8.75 17.15 -32.55
C VAL A 444 -9.77 16.02 -32.85
N GLU A 445 -10.95 16.40 -33.36
CA GLU A 445 -12.10 15.53 -33.64
C GLU A 445 -11.88 14.53 -34.80
N GLU A 446 -10.83 14.67 -35.63
CA GLU A 446 -10.54 13.73 -36.73
C GLU A 446 -9.79 12.45 -36.30
N LEU A 447 -9.18 12.43 -35.10
CA LEU A 447 -8.52 11.23 -34.56
C LEU A 447 -9.54 10.32 -33.86
N HIS A 448 -10.26 9.50 -34.63
CA HIS A 448 -11.09 8.39 -34.14
C HIS A 448 -10.23 7.24 -33.57
N VAL A 449 -9.34 7.54 -32.62
CA VAL A 449 -8.49 6.52 -32.00
C VAL A 449 -9.10 6.14 -30.66
N GLU A 450 -9.89 5.07 -30.67
CA GLU A 450 -10.33 4.44 -29.42
C GLU A 450 -9.11 4.00 -28.60
N PRO A 451 -9.10 4.26 -27.28
CA PRO A 451 -8.11 3.70 -26.37
C PRO A 451 -8.06 2.18 -26.51
N PHE A 452 -6.86 1.60 -26.45
CA PHE A 452 -6.73 0.14 -26.43
C PHE A 452 -7.26 -0.37 -25.08
N GLU A 453 -8.55 -0.65 -24.98
CA GLU A 453 -9.08 -1.39 -23.84
C GLU A 453 -8.44 -2.78 -23.86
N SER A 454 -7.53 -3.01 -22.90
CA SER A 454 -6.87 -4.29 -22.62
C SER A 454 -7.84 -5.46 -22.42
N SER A 455 -9.15 -5.20 -22.33
CA SER A 455 -10.24 -6.18 -22.18
C SER A 455 -10.76 -6.78 -23.49
N ARG A 456 -10.65 -6.09 -24.65
CA ARG A 456 -11.37 -6.52 -25.87
C ARG A 456 -10.79 -7.78 -26.52
N ALA A 457 -9.51 -8.10 -26.29
CA ALA A 457 -8.89 -9.33 -26.75
C ALA A 457 -9.36 -10.59 -25.99
N GLY A 458 -9.93 -10.46 -24.79
CA GLY A 458 -10.43 -11.58 -24.00
C GLY A 458 -11.85 -12.04 -24.37
N LYS A 459 -12.62 -11.23 -25.12
CA LYS A 459 -14.00 -11.58 -25.52
C LYS A 459 -14.10 -12.35 -26.84
N ILE A 460 -13.04 -12.40 -27.65
CA ILE A 460 -13.07 -13.09 -28.95
C ILE A 460 -12.66 -14.58 -28.82
N GLN A 461 -11.97 -14.96 -27.75
CA GLN A 461 -11.56 -16.35 -27.46
C GLN A 461 -12.54 -17.11 -26.55
N GLY A 462 -13.79 -16.67 -26.49
CA GLY A 462 -14.89 -17.34 -25.77
C GLY A 462 -15.89 -18.06 -26.68
N ARG A 463 -15.57 -18.31 -27.96
CA ARG A 463 -16.33 -19.26 -28.78
C ARG A 463 -15.69 -20.65 -28.65
N VAL A 464 -16.13 -21.36 -27.62
CA VAL A 464 -16.40 -22.80 -27.59
C VAL A 464 -15.77 -23.58 -28.75
N LEU A 465 -14.60 -24.16 -28.52
CA LEU A 465 -14.19 -25.40 -29.19
C LEU A 465 -14.72 -26.55 -28.32
N ASP A 466 -15.93 -26.97 -28.63
CA ASP A 466 -16.54 -28.19 -28.11
C ASP A 466 -15.82 -29.38 -28.78
N ILE A 467 -14.74 -29.87 -28.16
CA ILE A 467 -14.10 -31.11 -28.59
C ILE A 467 -14.82 -32.24 -27.84
N GLY A 468 -15.90 -32.71 -28.45
CA GLY A 468 -16.57 -33.93 -28.05
C GLY A 468 -15.61 -35.11 -28.16
N PHE A 469 -15.19 -35.65 -27.01
CA PHE A 469 -14.63 -36.98 -26.93
C PHE A 469 -15.75 -37.99 -27.21
N ALA A 470 -15.84 -38.43 -28.46
CA ALA A 470 -16.61 -39.62 -28.80
C ALA A 470 -15.80 -40.85 -28.36
N GLN A 471 -16.35 -41.60 -27.40
CA GLN A 471 -15.93 -42.96 -27.09
C GLN A 471 -16.01 -43.83 -28.35
N LYS A 472 -14.91 -44.51 -28.66
CA LYS A 472 -14.90 -45.87 -29.19
C LYS A 472 -13.74 -46.63 -28.59
#